data_AF-A0A453DZ90-F1
#
_entry.id   AF-A0A453DZ90-F1
#
_cell.length_a   1.000
_cell.length_b   1.000
_cell.length_c   1.000
_cell.angle_alpha   90.00
_cell.angle_beta   90.00
_cell.angle_gamma   90.00
#
_symmetry.space_group_name_H-M   'P 1'
#
loop_
_entity.id
_entity.type
_entity.pdbx_description
1 polymer ?
#
loop_
_entity_poly.entity_id
_entity_poly.type
_entity_poly.pdbx_seq_one_letter_code
_entity_poly.pdbx_strand_id
1 'polypeptide(L)'
;ESHRMTTIRKVYQKAILVPTSHVEQLWKDYDNFENSVSRTLAKGLLSEYQPKFNSAKAVYRERKKYIDDIDWGMLATPSTGSYKEEQQCLAWKRLLTFEKGNPQRIDVTAANRRITFTYEQVS
;
A
#
# COMPACT_ATOMS: atom_id res chain seq x y z
N GLU A 1 -25.88 5.33 16.84
CA GLU A 1 -24.95 4.57 15.99
C GLU A 1 -24.69 3.20 16.61
N SER A 2 -24.67 2.11 15.82
CA SER A 2 -24.51 0.74 16.35
C SER A 2 -23.04 0.36 16.48
N HIS A 3 -22.68 -0.49 17.46
CA HIS A 3 -21.34 -1.05 17.64
C HIS A 3 -20.78 -1.66 16.34
N ARG A 4 -21.63 -2.33 15.55
CA ARG A 4 -21.24 -2.89 14.25
C ARG A 4 -20.76 -1.82 13.26
N MET A 5 -21.44 -0.67 13.20
CA MET A 5 -21.08 0.43 12.30
C MET A 5 -19.73 1.04 12.68
N THR A 6 -19.50 1.25 13.98
CA THR A 6 -18.22 1.76 14.48
C THR A 6 -17.06 0.82 14.15
N THR A 7 -17.26 -0.50 14.25
CA THR A 7 -16.24 -1.48 13.88
C THR A 7 -15.94 -1.45 12.39
N ILE A 8 -16.97 -1.46 11.54
CA ILE A 8 -16.81 -1.40 10.07
C ILE A 8 -16.08 -0.11 9.66
N ARG A 9 -16.46 1.04 10.23
CA ARG A 9 -15.76 2.31 10.01
C ARG A 9 -14.27 2.22 10.30
N LYS A 10 -13.92 1.71 11.49
CA LYS A 10 -12.51 1.57 11.91
C LYS A 10 -11.71 0.70 10.94
N VAL A 11 -12.33 -0.33 10.37
CA VAL A 11 -11.68 -1.20 9.38
C VAL A 11 -11.41 -0.44 8.08
N TYR A 12 -12.42 0.24 7.52
CA TYR A 12 -12.22 1.05 6.31
C TYR A 12 -11.17 2.13 6.51
N GLN A 13 -11.25 2.87 7.62
CA GLN A 13 -10.29 3.94 7.95
C GLN A 13 -8.85 3.44 8.05
N LYS A 14 -8.63 2.20 8.50
CA LYS A 14 -7.30 1.57 8.45
C LYS A 14 -6.92 1.15 7.04
N ALA A 15 -7.84 0.55 6.29
CA ALA A 15 -7.60 0.01 4.97
C ALA A 15 -7.21 1.09 3.94
N ILE A 16 -7.87 2.26 3.96
CA ILE A 16 -7.59 3.37 3.03
C ILE A 16 -6.23 4.05 3.24
N LEU A 17 -5.53 3.72 4.34
CA LEU A 17 -4.18 4.21 4.63
C LEU A 17 -3.09 3.27 4.09
N VAL A 18 -3.47 2.08 3.60
CA VAL A 18 -2.53 1.08 3.10
C VAL A 18 -2.35 1.27 1.57
N PRO A 19 -1.13 1.56 1.08
CA PRO A 19 -0.79 1.66 -0.34
C PRO A 19 -0.86 0.29 -0.99
N THR A 20 -2.05 -0.07 -1.44
CA THR A 20 -2.35 -1.32 -2.13
C THR A 20 -2.97 -1.00 -3.48
N SER A 21 -3.01 -2.00 -4.38
CA SER A 21 -3.68 -1.89 -5.67
C SER A 21 -5.16 -1.54 -5.56
N HIS A 22 -5.80 -1.91 -4.45
CA HIS A 22 -7.23 -1.70 -4.22
C HIS A 22 -7.55 -0.41 -3.46
N VAL A 23 -6.56 0.44 -3.17
CA VAL A 23 -6.76 1.65 -2.33
C VAL A 23 -7.84 2.58 -2.88
N GLU A 24 -7.98 2.69 -4.20
CA GLU A 24 -9.02 3.51 -4.83
C GLU A 24 -10.42 2.90 -4.68
N GLN A 25 -10.54 1.58 -4.76
CA GLN A 25 -11.81 0.89 -4.56
C GLN A 25 -12.25 0.99 -3.10
N LEU A 26 -11.32 0.77 -2.17
CA LEU A 26 -11.57 0.90 -0.73
C LEU A 26 -12.03 2.32 -0.35
N TRP A 27 -11.49 3.36 -1.01
CA TRP A 27 -11.95 4.73 -0.82
C TRP A 27 -13.39 4.95 -1.29
N LYS A 28 -13.76 4.44 -2.47
CA LYS A 28 -15.13 4.50 -2.98
C LYS A 28 -16.11 3.79 -2.05
N ASP A 29 -15.73 2.61 -1.57
CA ASP A 29 -16.56 1.82 -0.66
C ASP A 29 -16.73 2.51 0.69
N TYR A 30 -15.68 3.16 1.20
CA TYR A 30 -15.72 3.97 2.42
C TYR A 30 -16.63 5.20 2.28
N ASP A 31 -16.54 5.92 1.14
CA ASP A 31 -17.42 7.05 0.83
C ASP A 31 -18.90 6.64 0.84
N ASN A 32 -19.22 5.57 0.10
CA ASN A 32 -20.57 5.02 0.05
C ASN A 32 -21.05 4.57 1.44
N PHE A 33 -20.19 3.91 2.21
CA PHE A 33 -20.49 3.49 3.58
C PHE A 33 -20.84 4.68 4.47
N GLU A 34 -19.99 5.71 4.56
CA GLU A 34 -20.26 6.87 5.43
C GLU A 34 -21.52 7.63 5.00
N ASN A 35 -21.75 7.80 3.70
CA ASN A 35 -22.96 8.44 3.18
C ASN A 35 -24.23 7.61 3.46
N SER A 36 -24.13 6.28 3.51
CA SER A 36 -25.23 5.38 3.88
C SER A 36 -25.54 5.42 5.39
N VAL A 37 -24.53 5.64 6.23
CA VAL A 37 -24.68 5.70 7.69
C VAL A 37 -25.21 7.08 8.13
N SER A 38 -24.60 8.16 7.67
CA SER A 38 -25.03 9.53 7.95
C SER A 38 -24.38 10.54 7.02
N ARG A 39 -25.16 11.13 6.11
CA ARG A 39 -24.68 12.19 5.20
C ARG A 39 -24.14 13.41 5.93
N THR A 40 -24.68 13.73 7.10
CA THR A 40 -24.23 14.87 7.91
C THR A 40 -22.82 14.63 8.45
N LEU A 41 -22.53 13.43 8.95
CA LEU A 41 -21.21 13.07 9.48
C LEU A 41 -20.20 12.77 8.35
N ALA A 42 -20.68 12.20 7.24
CA ALA A 42 -19.84 11.79 6.11
C ALA A 42 -18.96 12.93 5.59
N LYS A 43 -19.49 14.15 5.44
CA LYS A 43 -18.70 15.29 4.95
C LYS A 43 -17.45 15.56 5.79
N GLY A 44 -17.57 15.54 7.11
CA GLY A 44 -16.44 15.75 8.01
C GLY A 44 -15.42 14.61 7.95
N LEU A 45 -15.91 13.37 8.01
CA LEU A 45 -15.06 12.17 7.98
C LEU A 45 -14.32 12.01 6.65
N LEU A 46 -14.99 12.25 5.52
CA LEU A 46 -14.37 12.17 4.21
C LEU A 46 -13.33 13.29 4.03
N SER A 47 -13.64 14.52 4.44
CA SER A 47 -12.68 15.61 4.40
C SER A 47 -11.43 15.35 5.26
N GLU A 48 -11.59 14.72 6.42
CA GLU A 48 -10.48 14.38 7.32
C GLU A 48 -9.56 13.29 6.72
N TYR A 49 -10.14 12.30 6.04
CA TYR A 49 -9.38 11.15 5.52
C TYR A 49 -8.90 11.31 4.08
N GLN A 50 -9.49 12.23 3.29
CA GLN A 50 -9.09 12.51 1.91
C GLN A 50 -7.57 12.74 1.74
N PRO A 51 -6.89 13.61 2.53
CA PRO A 51 -5.45 13.80 2.39
C PRO A 51 -4.64 12.54 2.74
N LYS A 52 -5.11 11.75 3.73
CA LYS A 52 -4.44 10.51 4.15
C LYS A 52 -4.55 9.42 3.07
N PHE A 53 -5.73 9.28 2.46
CA PHE A 53 -5.95 8.44 1.29
C PHE A 53 -5.09 8.88 0.10
N ASN A 54 -5.05 10.18 -0.21
CA ASN A 54 -4.23 10.71 -1.32
C ASN A 54 -2.75 10.39 -1.12
N SER A 55 -2.24 10.47 0.12
CA SER A 55 -0.88 10.05 0.46
C SER A 55 -0.67 8.56 0.22
N ALA A 56 -1.56 7.69 0.71
CA ALA A 56 -1.47 6.24 0.48
C ALA A 56 -1.49 5.89 -1.02
N LYS A 57 -2.34 6.57 -1.80
CA LYS A 57 -2.43 6.42 -3.25
C LYS A 57 -1.16 6.90 -3.96
N ALA A 58 -0.57 8.01 -3.54
CA ALA A 58 0.69 8.51 -4.10
C ALA A 58 1.83 7.51 -3.88
N VAL A 59 1.97 6.99 -2.65
CA VAL A 59 2.97 5.97 -2.32
C VAL A 59 2.76 4.69 -3.13
N TYR A 60 1.51 4.26 -3.32
CA TYR A 60 1.22 3.09 -4.15
C TYR A 60 1.64 3.30 -5.60
N ARG A 61 1.33 4.48 -6.17
CA ARG A 61 1.72 4.81 -7.55
C ARG A 61 3.22 4.85 -7.74
N GLU A 62 3.96 5.36 -6.76
CA GLU A 62 5.41 5.37 -6.79
C GLU A 62 6.00 3.97 -6.66
N ARG A 63 5.50 3.18 -5.69
CA ARG A 63 5.87 1.76 -5.52
C ARG A 63 5.64 0.95 -6.79
N LYS A 64 4.49 1.16 -7.45
CA LYS A 64 4.11 0.42 -8.64
C LYS A 64 5.14 0.53 -9.77
N LYS A 65 5.80 1.68 -9.92
CA LYS A 65 6.87 1.87 -10.91
C LYS A 65 8.05 0.91 -10.71
N TYR A 66 8.36 0.57 -9.46
CA TYR A 66 9.42 -0.39 -9.13
C TYR A 66 8.95 -1.83 -9.27
N ILE A 67 7.68 -2.11 -8.94
CA ILE A 67 7.08 -3.45 -9.05
C ILE A 67 6.88 -3.86 -10.52
N ASP A 68 6.48 -2.92 -11.39
CA ASP A 68 6.25 -3.19 -12.82
C ASP A 68 7.57 -3.48 -13.57
N ASP A 69 8.73 -3.05 -13.02
CA ASP A 69 10.07 -3.36 -13.54
C ASP A 69 10.56 -4.78 -13.17
N ILE A 70 9.86 -5.46 -12.25
CA ILE A 70 10.24 -6.77 -11.71
C ILE A 70 9.48 -7.88 -12.46
N ASP A 71 10.23 -8.84 -12.98
CA ASP A 71 9.69 -10.04 -13.61
C ASP A 71 9.38 -11.09 -12.52
N TRP A 72 8.14 -11.09 -12.04
CA TRP A 72 7.65 -12.02 -11.00
C TRP A 72 7.63 -13.50 -11.44
N GLY A 73 7.74 -13.77 -12.75
CA GLY A 73 7.84 -15.13 -13.29
C GLY A 73 9.26 -15.68 -13.29
N MET A 74 10.26 -14.86 -12.97
CA MET A 74 11.65 -15.28 -12.88
C MET A 74 11.88 -16.02 -11.57
N LEU A 75 11.85 -17.35 -11.64
CA LEU A 75 12.19 -18.22 -10.52
C LEU A 75 13.58 -17.89 -9.97
N ALA A 76 13.79 -18.08 -8.66
CA ALA A 76 15.10 -18.07 -8.02
C ALA A 76 15.95 -19.26 -8.52
N THR A 77 16.38 -19.21 -9.78
CA THR A 77 17.32 -20.18 -10.33
C THR A 77 18.75 -19.76 -10.02
N PRO A 78 19.70 -20.71 -9.87
CA PRO A 78 21.11 -20.39 -9.67
C PRO A 78 21.57 -19.41 -10.76
N SER A 79 22.25 -18.33 -10.35
CA SER A 79 22.64 -17.26 -11.26
C SER A 79 23.49 -17.83 -12.40
N THR A 80 22.96 -17.76 -13.61
CA THR A 80 23.68 -18.06 -14.85
C THR A 80 24.63 -16.93 -15.26
N GLY A 81 24.58 -15.78 -14.58
CA GLY A 81 25.37 -14.59 -14.90
C GLY A 81 24.81 -13.84 -16.11
N SER A 82 23.56 -14.10 -16.47
CA SER A 82 22.91 -13.48 -17.62
C SER A 82 22.68 -11.99 -17.37
N TYR A 83 22.83 -11.18 -18.41
CA TYR A 83 22.48 -9.76 -18.39
C TYR A 83 21.05 -9.50 -17.86
N LYS A 84 20.11 -10.42 -18.14
CA LYS A 84 18.73 -10.34 -17.63
C LYS A 84 18.66 -10.50 -16.10
N GLU A 85 19.47 -11.39 -15.51
CA GLU A 85 19.55 -11.58 -14.06
C GLU A 85 20.13 -10.33 -13.36
N GLU A 86 21.17 -9.72 -13.94
CA GLU A 86 21.78 -8.52 -13.39
C GLU A 86 20.79 -7.33 -13.36
N GLN A 87 20.01 -7.15 -14.43
CA GLN A 87 18.96 -6.13 -14.48
C GLN A 87 17.86 -6.36 -13.43
N GLN A 88 17.46 -7.61 -13.22
CA GLN A 88 16.47 -7.96 -12.19
C GLN A 88 17.02 -7.75 -10.77
N CYS A 89 18.29 -8.09 -10.51
CA CYS A 89 18.95 -7.80 -9.24
C CYS A 89 18.96 -6.29 -8.94
N LEU A 90 19.23 -5.46 -9.95
CA LEU A 90 19.18 -4.01 -9.82
C LEU A 90 17.76 -3.48 -9.58
N ALA A 91 16.74 -4.03 -10.24
CA ALA A 91 15.34 -3.67 -10.02
C ALA A 91 14.90 -3.95 -8.56
N TRP A 92 15.23 -5.13 -8.04
CA TRP A 92 14.98 -5.49 -6.63
C TRP A 92 15.71 -4.57 -5.64
N LYS A 93 16.98 -4.22 -5.91
CA LYS A 93 17.74 -3.25 -5.09
C LYS A 93 17.11 -1.86 -5.08
N ARG A 94 16.54 -1.41 -6.20
CA ARG A 94 15.80 -0.14 -6.28
C ARG A 94 14.53 -0.17 -5.43
N LEU A 95 13.75 -1.26 -5.49
CA LEU A 95 12.55 -1.42 -4.66
C LEU A 95 12.89 -1.45 -3.16
N LEU A 96 13.96 -2.17 -2.76
CA LEU A 96 14.41 -2.21 -1.36
C LEU A 96 14.86 -0.85 -0.85
N THR A 97 15.58 -0.08 -1.67
CA THR A 97 16.00 1.30 -1.33
C THR A 97 14.78 2.21 -1.15
N PHE A 98 13.78 2.08 -2.04
CA PHE A 98 12.52 2.82 -1.94
C PHE A 98 11.78 2.52 -0.62
N GLU A 99 11.59 1.25 -0.26
CA GLU A 99 10.91 0.88 1.00
C GLU A 99 11.71 1.34 2.23
N LYS A 100 13.04 1.25 2.20
CA LYS A 100 13.92 1.75 3.28
C LYS A 100 13.82 3.26 3.48
N GLY A 101 13.45 4.02 2.45
CA GLY A 101 13.20 5.46 2.54
C GLY A 101 11.98 5.84 3.38
N ASN A 102 11.19 4.86 3.85
CA ASN A 102 9.94 5.06 4.59
C ASN A 102 9.04 6.13 3.95
N PRO A 103 8.64 5.96 2.68
CA PRO A 103 7.88 6.96 1.93
C PRO A 103 6.52 7.30 2.59
N GLN A 104 6.02 6.40 3.44
CA GLN A 104 4.80 6.64 4.22
C GLN A 104 5.01 7.40 5.54
N ARG A 105 6.25 7.61 5.97
CA ARG A 105 6.60 8.20 7.28
C ARG A 105 5.84 7.53 8.44
N ILE A 106 5.73 6.20 8.37
CA ILE A 106 5.09 5.40 9.41
C ILE A 106 6.09 5.09 10.52
N ASP A 107 5.56 4.75 11.70
CA ASP A 107 6.35 4.25 12.82
C ASP A 107 7.28 3.09 12.40
N VAL A 108 8.44 3.02 13.04
CA VAL A 108 9.52 2.06 12.75
C VAL A 108 9.03 0.61 12.84
N THR A 109 8.11 0.29 13.77
CA THR A 109 7.54 -1.05 13.91
C THR A 109 6.67 -1.42 12.70
N ALA A 110 5.88 -0.47 12.21
CA ALA A 110 5.05 -0.67 11.02
C ALA A 110 5.88 -0.71 9.72
N ALA A 111 6.96 0.07 9.65
CA ALA A 111 7.93 0.01 8.56
C ALA A 111 8.64 -1.35 8.52
N ASN A 112 9.09 -1.87 9.66
CA ASN A 112 9.77 -3.16 9.76
C ASN A 112 8.88 -4.33 9.29
N ARG A 113 7.59 -4.37 9.66
CA ARG A 113 6.67 -5.42 9.17
C ARG A 113 6.53 -5.41 7.64
N ARG A 114 6.59 -4.25 7.01
CA ARG A 114 6.55 -4.14 5.54
C ARG A 114 7.85 -4.59 4.90
N ILE A 115 8.98 -4.20 5.49
CA ILE A 115 10.29 -4.65 5.03
C ILE A 115 10.35 -6.19 5.11
N THR A 116 9.91 -6.79 6.21
CA THR A 116 9.79 -8.26 6.35
C THR A 116 8.89 -8.87 5.28
N PHE A 117 7.70 -8.31 5.06
CA PHE A 117 6.81 -8.79 4.00
C PHE A 117 7.46 -8.72 2.61
N THR A 118 8.17 -7.64 2.28
CA THR A 118 8.89 -7.52 1.01
C THR A 118 10.03 -8.53 0.90
N TYR A 119 10.75 -8.81 1.99
CA TYR A 119 11.78 -9.87 2.03
C TYR A 119 11.20 -11.26 1.79
N GLU A 120 10.03 -11.58 2.37
CA GLU A 120 9.33 -12.86 2.17
C GLU A 120 8.85 -13.06 0.72
N GLN A 121 8.62 -11.98 -0.03
CA GLN A 121 8.25 -12.07 -1.46
C GLN A 121 9.47 -12.30 -2.38
N VAL A 122 10.70 -12.11 -1.87
CA VAL A 122 11.95 -12.21 -2.64
C VAL A 122 12.61 -13.59 -2.51
N SER A 123 12.37 -14.32 -1.41
CA SER A 123 12.93 -15.67 -1.18
C SER A 123 12.08 -16.76 -1.79
#